data_AF-A0A1P8MZ30-F1
#
_entry.id   AF-A0A1P8MZ30-F1
#
_cell.length_a   1.000
_cell.length_b   1.000
_cell.length_c   1.000
_cell.angle_alpha   90.00
_cell.angle_beta   90.00
_cell.angle_gamma   90.00
#
_symmetry.space_group_name_H-M   'P 1'
#
loop_
_entity.id
_entity.type
_entity.pdbx_description
1 polymer ?
#
loop_
_entity_poly.entity_id
_entity_poly.type
_entity_poly.pdbx_seq_one_letter_code
_entity_poly.pdbx_strand_id
1 'polypeptide(L)'
;MLVIYQLLDLILSVVYVIMIVHIIMSWLINFNVLNMHQPLVGSIWTGLNKLLEPIYRPIRRYMPDTHPLDLAPLVAFVIVIALRSIILPAIFF
;
A
#
# COMPACT_ATOMS: atom_id res chain seq x y z
N MET A 1 -26.28 -3.09 -8.58
CA MET A 1 -25.17 -2.12 -8.46
C MET A 1 -24.55 -2.12 -7.07
N LEU A 2 -25.37 -2.10 -6.00
CA LEU A 2 -24.90 -2.10 -4.61
C LEU A 2 -23.92 -3.24 -4.23
N VAL A 3 -24.15 -4.48 -4.70
CA VAL A 3 -23.25 -5.61 -4.42
C VAL A 3 -21.86 -5.42 -5.03
N ILE A 4 -21.78 -4.88 -6.26
CA ILE A 4 -20.51 -4.61 -6.94
C ILE A 4 -19.75 -3.50 -6.19
N TYR A 5 -20.45 -2.44 -5.80
CA TYR A 5 -19.87 -1.37 -4.97
C TYR A 5 -19.29 -1.93 -3.67
N GLN A 6 -20.06 -2.73 -2.93
CA GLN A 6 -19.62 -3.33 -1.66
C GLN A 6 -18.41 -4.24 -1.84
N LEU A 7 -18.38 -5.04 -2.91
CA LEU A 7 -17.25 -5.91 -3.21
C LEU A 7 -15.98 -5.10 -3.52
N LEU A 8 -16.09 -4.04 -4.32
CA LEU A 8 -14.95 -3.18 -4.64
C LEU A 8 -14.46 -2.40 -3.42
N ASP A 9 -15.37 -1.84 -2.61
CA ASP A 9 -15.01 -1.17 -1.36
C ASP A 9 -14.35 -2.12 -0.37
N LEU A 10 -14.80 -3.37 -0.28
CA LEU A 10 -14.16 -4.41 0.54
C LEU A 10 -12.72 -4.66 0.08
N ILE A 11 -12.51 -4.88 -1.23
CA ILE A 11 -11.16 -5.13 -1.77
C ILE A 11 -10.25 -3.93 -1.51
N LEU A 12 -10.70 -2.71 -1.80
CA LEU A 12 -9.91 -1.50 -1.53
C LEU A 12 -9.65 -1.31 -0.04
N SER A 13 -10.59 -1.67 0.83
CA SER A 13 -10.40 -1.62 2.29
C SER A 13 -9.32 -2.58 2.77
N VAL A 14 -9.28 -3.81 2.22
CA VAL A 14 -8.19 -4.77 2.52
C VAL A 14 -6.85 -4.22 2.04
N VAL A 15 -6.78 -3.73 0.80
CA VAL A 15 -5.56 -3.13 0.25
C VAL A 15 -5.11 -1.94 1.12
N TYR A 16 -6.02 -1.06 1.49
CA TYR A 16 -5.77 0.09 2.35
C TYR A 16 -5.12 -0.31 3.69
N VAL A 17 -5.66 -1.32 4.37
CA VAL A 17 -5.09 -1.80 5.64
C VAL A 17 -3.69 -2.40 5.44
N ILE A 18 -3.51 -3.23 4.40
CA ILE A 18 -2.20 -3.84 4.10
C ILE A 18 -1.16 -2.74 3.83
N MET A 19 -1.55 -1.69 3.11
CA MET A 19 -0.67 -0.56 2.82
C MET A 19 -0.31 0.25 4.07
N ILE A 20 -1.26 0.47 4.99
CA ILE A 20 -0.97 1.08 6.29
C ILE A 20 0.08 0.26 7.04
N VAL A 21 -0.12 -1.06 7.14
CA VAL A 21 0.84 -1.94 7.82
C VAL A 21 2.22 -1.85 7.16
N HIS A 22 2.28 -1.83 5.83
CA HIS A 22 3.53 -1.69 5.09
C HIS A 22 4.23 -0.35 5.36
N ILE A 23 3.49 0.77 5.36
CA ILE A 23 4.05 2.11 5.62
C ILE A 23 4.58 2.20 7.06
N ILE A 24 3.82 1.71 8.04
CA ILE A 24 4.25 1.68 9.45
C ILE A 24 5.50 0.81 9.59
N MET A 25 5.49 -0.41 9.03
CA MET A 25 6.67 -1.29 9.05
C MET A 25 7.89 -0.61 8.42
N SER A 26 7.71 0.05 7.27
CA SER A 26 8.78 0.78 6.58
C SER A 26 9.44 1.82 7.50
N TRP A 27 8.64 2.63 8.20
CA TRP A 27 9.15 3.60 9.17
C TRP A 27 9.84 2.92 10.35
N LEU A 28 9.22 1.90 10.95
CA LEU A 28 9.80 1.19 12.09
C LEU A 28 11.16 0.56 11.75
N ILE A 29 11.31 0.02 10.56
CA ILE A 29 12.58 -0.52 10.07
C ILE A 29 13.60 0.60 9.83
N ASN A 30 13.20 1.68 9.14
CA ASN A 30 14.11 2.78 8.81
C ASN A 30 14.64 3.49 10.07
N PHE A 31 13.78 3.66 11.09
CA PHE A 31 14.16 4.18 12.39
C PHE A 31 14.87 3.15 13.29
N ASN A 32 15.27 1.98 12.77
CA ASN A 32 15.93 0.89 13.51
C ASN A 32 15.14 0.39 14.75
N VAL A 33 13.82 0.58 14.76
CA VAL A 33 12.93 0.06 15.82
C VAL A 33 12.70 -1.44 15.61
N LEU A 34 12.58 -1.88 14.36
CA LEU A 34 12.45 -3.29 14.00
C LEU A 34 13.71 -3.79 13.28
N ASN A 35 14.19 -4.97 13.68
CA ASN A 35 15.38 -5.57 13.10
C ASN A 35 15.02 -6.63 12.05
N MET A 36 15.38 -6.37 10.80
CA MET A 36 15.15 -7.27 9.66
C MET A 36 15.88 -8.62 9.74
N HIS A 37 16.94 -8.71 10.55
CA HIS A 37 17.65 -9.96 10.77
C HIS A 37 16.80 -10.98 11.56
N GLN A 38 15.75 -10.52 12.24
CA GLN A 38 14.81 -11.41 12.91
C GLN A 38 13.91 -12.10 11.86
N PRO A 39 13.87 -13.45 11.82
CA PRO A 39 13.15 -14.20 10.78
C PRO A 39 11.67 -13.81 10.62
N LEU A 40 11.00 -13.49 11.74
CA LEU A 40 9.61 -13.05 11.74
C LEU A 40 9.44 -11.69 11.05
N VAL A 41 10.24 -10.69 11.41
CA VAL A 41 10.16 -9.34 10.83
C VAL A 41 10.52 -9.39 9.35
N GLY A 42 11.61 -10.08 9.00
CA GLY A 42 12.07 -10.22 7.62
C GLY A 42 11.06 -10.96 6.74
N SER A 43 10.40 -12.02 7.24
CA SER A 43 9.38 -12.75 6.49
C SER A 43 8.11 -11.92 6.27
N ILE A 44 7.63 -11.20 7.29
CA ILE A 44 6.49 -10.27 7.16
C ILE A 44 6.82 -9.17 6.16
N TRP A 45 7.99 -8.54 6.28
CA TRP A 45 8.42 -7.49 5.37
C TRP A 45 8.51 -7.97 3.93
N THR A 46 9.12 -9.14 3.71
CA THR A 46 9.23 -9.74 2.38
C THR A 46 7.85 -10.10 1.82
N GLY A 47 6.96 -10.63 2.65
CA GLY A 47 5.57 -10.93 2.28
C GLY A 47 4.80 -9.68 1.85
N LEU A 48 4.85 -8.62 2.66
CA LEU A 48 4.22 -7.34 2.35
C LEU A 48 4.75 -6.75 1.05
N ASN A 49 6.08 -6.72 0.86
CA ASN A 49 6.67 -6.22 -0.38
C ASN A 49 6.20 -7.03 -1.59
N LYS A 50 6.27 -8.37 -1.54
CA LYS A 50 5.84 -9.21 -2.66
C LYS A 50 4.37 -9.04 -3.01
N LEU A 51 3.51 -8.86 -1.99
CA LEU A 51 2.08 -8.61 -2.20
C LEU A 51 1.81 -7.25 -2.84
N LEU A 52 2.58 -6.22 -2.49
CA LEU A 52 2.37 -4.84 -2.94
C LEU A 52 3.20 -4.48 -4.17
N GLU A 53 4.24 -5.25 -4.50
CA GLU A 53 5.11 -5.09 -5.68
C GLU A 53 4.32 -4.87 -6.98
N PRO A 54 3.24 -5.62 -7.28
CA PRO A 54 2.47 -5.40 -8.52
C PRO A 54 1.81 -4.03 -8.59
N ILE A 55 1.50 -3.43 -7.44
CA ILE A 55 0.90 -2.09 -7.34
C ILE A 55 2.00 -1.02 -7.33
N TYR A 56 3.08 -1.24 -6.58
CA TYR A 56 4.14 -0.23 -6.39
C TYR A 56 5.09 -0.13 -7.56
N ARG A 57 5.44 -1.25 -8.21
CA ARG A 57 6.36 -1.27 -9.35
C ARG A 57 5.95 -0.36 -10.51
N PRO A 58 4.68 -0.37 -10.98
CA PRO A 58 4.28 0.56 -12.03
C PRO A 58 4.33 2.01 -11.55
N ILE A 59 3.98 2.30 -10.30
CA ILE A 59 4.03 3.65 -9.73
C ILE A 59 5.48 4.17 -9.67
N ARG A 60 6.43 3.35 -9.22
CA ARG A 60 7.86 3.69 -9.19
C ARG A 60 8.42 4.05 -10.58
N ARG A 61 7.93 3.42 -11.65
CA ARG A 61 8.39 3.72 -13.02
C ARG A 61 8.03 5.12 -13.50
N TYR A 62 6.98 5.71 -12.93
CA TYR A 62 6.54 7.07 -13.27
C TYR A 62 7.06 8.12 -12.29
N MET A 63 7.61 7.68 -11.15
CA MET A 63 8.20 8.57 -10.18
C MET A 63 9.66 8.86 -10.52
N PRO A 64 10.15 10.08 -10.25
CA PRO A 64 11.58 10.36 -10.28
C PRO A 64 12.29 9.56 -9.18
N ASP A 65 13.60 9.31 -9.33
CA ASP A 65 14.38 8.52 -8.36
C ASP A 65 14.41 9.18 -6.97
N THR A 66 13.60 8.66 -6.04
CA THR A 66 13.35 9.31 -4.74
C THR A 66 14.45 9.13 -3.68
N HIS A 67 15.65 8.67 -4.04
CA HIS A 67 16.77 8.46 -3.12
C HIS A 67 16.32 7.66 -1.85
N PRO A 68 16.92 7.69 -0.63
CA PRO A 68 16.83 6.56 0.31
C PRO A 68 15.41 6.22 0.82
N LEU A 69 14.40 7.04 0.54
CA LEU A 69 13.02 6.78 0.89
C LEU A 69 12.21 6.46 -0.37
N ASP A 70 11.66 5.25 -0.44
CA ASP A 70 10.69 4.88 -1.49
C ASP A 70 9.35 5.58 -1.20
N LEU A 71 8.99 6.57 -2.03
CA LEU A 71 7.71 7.29 -1.89
C LEU A 71 6.55 6.58 -2.61
N ALA A 72 6.81 5.52 -3.37
CA ALA A 72 5.76 4.85 -4.13
C ALA A 72 4.63 4.28 -3.26
N PRO A 73 4.88 3.72 -2.06
CA PRO A 73 3.82 3.32 -1.15
C PRO A 73 2.88 4.47 -0.77
N LEU A 74 3.41 5.68 -0.58
CA LEU A 74 2.61 6.85 -0.22
C LEU A 74 1.75 7.31 -1.40
N VAL A 75 2.32 7.36 -2.61
CA VAL A 75 1.58 7.71 -3.83
C VAL A 75 0.47 6.69 -4.09
N ALA A 76 0.79 5.40 -3.99
CA ALA A 76 -0.19 4.33 -4.10
C ALA A 76 -1.33 4.50 -3.07
N PHE A 77 -0.99 4.90 -1.85
CA PHE A 77 -1.94 5.07 -0.76
C PHE A 77 -2.95 6.18 -1.06
N VAL A 78 -2.47 7.31 -1.57
CA VAL A 78 -3.31 8.41 -2.02
C VAL A 78 -4.24 7.97 -3.16
N ILE A 79 -3.74 7.17 -4.12
CA ILE A 79 -4.57 6.62 -5.20
C ILE A 79 -5.70 5.74 -4.64
N VAL A 80 -5.39 4.84 -3.69
CA VAL A 80 -6.40 3.99 -3.05
C VAL A 80 -7.45 4.82 -2.29
N ILE A 81 -7.03 5.87 -1.57
CA ILE A 81 -7.97 6.79 -0.90
C ILE A 81 -8.87 7.48 -1.93
N ALA A 82 -8.30 8.03 -3.02
CA ALA A 82 -9.07 8.70 -4.06
C ALA A 82 -10.07 7.74 -4.72
N LEU A 83 -9.65 6.51 -5.01
CA LEU A 83 -10.52 5.47 -5.57
C LEU A 83 -11.69 5.16 -4.64
N ARG A 84 -11.44 5.06 -3.33
CA ARG A 84 -12.44 4.67 -2.34
C ARG A 84 -13.39 5.81 -1.94
N SER A 85 -12.86 7.00 -1.71
CA SER A 85 -13.63 8.12 -1.14
C SER A 85 -14.27 9.02 -2.19
N ILE A 86 -13.75 9.04 -3.42
CA ILE A 86 -14.20 9.96 -4.47
C ILE A 86 -14.76 9.17 -5.65
N ILE A 87 -13.97 8.27 -6.23
CA ILE A 87 -14.30 7.64 -7.52
C ILE A 87 -15.40 6.59 -7.37
N LEU A 88 -15.26 5.64 -6.44
CA LEU A 88 -16.28 4.59 -6.23
C LEU A 88 -17.66 5.18 -5.91
N PRO A 89 -17.81 6.11 -4.95
CA PRO A 89 -19.09 6.73 -4.68
C PRO A 89 -19.63 7.48 -5.89
N ALA A 90 -18.79 8.19 -6.64
CA ALA A 90 -19.24 8.96 -7.82
C ALA A 90 -19.75 8.07 -8.97
N ILE A 91 -19.20 6.86 -9.16
CA ILE A 91 -19.61 5.94 -10.24
C ILE A 91 -20.88 5.16 -9.89
N PHE A 92 -21.05 4.81 -8.62
CA PHE A 92 -22.14 3.93 -8.14
C PHE A 92 -23.26 4.69 -7.40
N PHE A 93 -23.26 6.02 -7.47
CA PHE A 93 -24.33 6.88 -6.98
C PHE A 93 -25.63 6.67 -7.76
#